data_AF-A0A3S3LZ12-F1
#
_entry.id   AF-A0A3S3LZ12-F1
#
_cell.length_a   1.000
_cell.length_b   1.000
_cell.length_c   1.000
_cell.angle_alpha   90.00
_cell.angle_beta   90.00
_cell.angle_gamma   90.00
#
_symmetry.space_group_name_H-M   'P 1'
#
loop_
_entity.id
_entity.type
_entity.pdbx_description
1 polymer ?
#
loop_
_entity_poly.entity_id
_entity_poly.type
_entity_poly.pdbx_seq_one_letter_code
_entity_poly.pdbx_strand_id
1 'polypeptide(L)'
;MSAKQFRTVLAVHPHWKGSLKLSSVDDQIEHEGGGRGIYSLSSGKLLVNWNEYGQETFVEVGGIFVNETLLRDAYQKLTQDGEIPATIFQTWKSKVSFPDNFKMWRATFSQLNPSFETVLWDDDDNREFIKSEFPWFYEFYMRYPGEIYRADVVRYFFLYRYGGIYADLDVECLRSLDGLRREGDVILGQMGTDPDHSIPNAIMASKPKEEFWLLVIWIILQIKDLQRSPEYVTGPVILKSAVDLYHAKDKIILENAISTILEMLPLNLKPQPRRSNVSILRSKSLYPLDWTDPVHQIIRMRVLSGNYLSTHEKNELFPDAWMTTYWSHSW
;
A
#
# COMPACT_ATOMS: atom_id res chain seq x y z
N MET A 1 6.21 -46.59 -21.19
CA MET A 1 5.21 -45.60 -20.76
C MET A 1 5.92 -44.66 -19.80
N SER A 2 6.03 -43.37 -20.13
CA SER A 2 6.58 -42.37 -19.20
C SER A 2 5.61 -42.23 -18.03
N ALA A 3 6.09 -42.38 -16.79
CA ALA A 3 5.27 -42.11 -15.62
C ALA A 3 4.82 -40.64 -15.68
N LYS A 4 3.52 -40.37 -15.49
CA LYS A 4 3.03 -39.00 -15.37
C LYS A 4 3.69 -38.37 -14.14
N GLN A 5 4.49 -37.33 -14.35
CA GLN A 5 5.13 -36.60 -13.27
C GLN A 5 4.18 -35.49 -12.83
N PHE A 6 3.59 -35.67 -11.64
CA PHE A 6 2.70 -34.67 -11.05
C PHE A 6 3.45 -33.83 -10.03
N ARG A 7 3.34 -32.51 -10.13
CA ARG A 7 3.71 -31.56 -9.07
C ARG A 7 2.49 -31.30 -8.21
N THR A 8 2.63 -31.44 -6.89
CA THR A 8 1.55 -31.09 -5.95
C THR A 8 1.73 -29.66 -5.46
N VAL A 9 0.67 -28.86 -5.49
CA VAL A 9 0.62 -27.50 -4.96
C VAL A 9 -0.52 -27.36 -3.96
N LEU A 10 -0.37 -26.49 -2.97
CA LEU A 10 -1.46 -26.17 -2.04
C LEU A 10 -2.40 -25.16 -2.68
N ALA A 11 -3.69 -25.34 -2.45
CA ALA A 11 -4.71 -24.44 -2.95
C ALA A 11 -5.84 -24.18 -1.95
N VAL A 12 -6.40 -22.98 -2.04
CA VAL A 12 -7.50 -22.50 -1.20
C VAL A 12 -8.62 -22.00 -2.11
N HIS A 13 -9.81 -22.54 -1.93
CA HIS A 13 -11.02 -22.24 -2.69
C HIS A 13 -12.15 -21.80 -1.73
N PRO A 14 -13.19 -21.04 -2.17
CA PRO A 14 -14.32 -20.68 -1.32
C PRO A 14 -14.99 -21.84 -0.57
N HIS A 15 -14.87 -23.06 -1.10
CA HIS A 15 -15.57 -24.25 -0.58
C HIS A 15 -14.65 -25.35 -0.06
N TRP A 16 -13.33 -25.24 -0.24
CA TRP A 16 -12.39 -26.28 0.17
C TRP A 16 -10.97 -25.74 0.34
N LYS A 17 -10.15 -26.48 1.10
CA LYS A 17 -8.72 -26.27 1.26
C LYS A 17 -8.03 -27.60 1.05
N GLY A 18 -7.00 -27.63 0.24
CA GLY A 18 -6.40 -28.91 -0.14
C GLY A 18 -5.25 -28.76 -1.11
N SER A 19 -5.03 -29.80 -1.90
CA SER A 19 -3.96 -29.86 -2.89
C SER A 19 -4.47 -30.05 -4.32
N LEU A 20 -3.72 -29.48 -5.25
CA LEU A 20 -3.88 -29.65 -6.69
C LEU A 20 -2.65 -30.38 -7.23
N LYS A 21 -2.86 -31.44 -8.00
CA LYS A 21 -1.81 -32.17 -8.72
C LYS A 21 -1.78 -31.70 -10.16
N LEU A 22 -0.64 -31.17 -10.58
CA LEU A 22 -0.40 -30.59 -11.90
C LEU A 22 0.51 -31.53 -12.69
N SER A 23 0.01 -32.12 -13.77
CA SER A 23 0.83 -32.91 -14.70
C SER A 23 1.60 -31.98 -15.61
N SER A 24 2.92 -32.17 -15.71
CA SER A 24 3.78 -31.41 -16.63
C SER A 24 3.84 -32.00 -18.05
N VAL A 25 3.10 -33.08 -18.31
CA VAL A 25 3.19 -33.84 -19.57
C VAL A 25 2.01 -33.53 -20.50
N ASP A 26 0.83 -33.37 -19.92
CA ASP A 26 -0.44 -33.25 -20.65
C ASP A 26 -1.36 -32.17 -20.06
N ASP A 27 -0.78 -31.28 -19.23
CA ASP A 27 -1.44 -30.15 -18.60
C ASP A 27 -2.71 -30.52 -17.81
N GLN A 28 -2.81 -31.79 -17.40
CA GLN A 28 -3.93 -32.26 -16.58
C GLN A 28 -3.77 -31.78 -15.14
N ILE A 29 -4.88 -31.38 -14.54
CA ILE A 29 -4.98 -31.04 -13.12
C ILE A 29 -5.97 -31.94 -12.41
N GLU A 30 -5.60 -32.36 -11.20
CA GLU A 30 -6.45 -33.14 -10.31
C GLU A 30 -6.53 -32.49 -8.93
N HIS A 31 -7.74 -32.22 -8.45
CA HIS A 31 -8.01 -31.88 -7.06
C HIS A 31 -8.11 -33.16 -6.23
N GLU A 32 -7.59 -33.13 -5.00
CA GLU A 32 -7.63 -34.29 -4.09
C GLU A 32 -9.05 -34.82 -3.81
N GLY A 33 -10.07 -33.96 -3.90
CA GLY A 33 -11.48 -34.33 -3.80
C GLY A 33 -12.10 -34.94 -5.07
N GLY A 34 -11.31 -35.20 -6.11
CA GLY A 34 -11.73 -35.92 -7.32
C GLY A 34 -12.03 -35.04 -8.55
N GLY A 35 -12.00 -33.72 -8.42
CA GLY A 35 -12.16 -32.80 -9.56
C GLY A 35 -11.00 -32.93 -10.55
N ARG A 36 -11.29 -32.91 -11.86
CA ARG A 36 -10.29 -33.03 -12.93
C ARG A 36 -10.49 -31.97 -14.01
N GLY A 37 -9.42 -31.58 -14.67
CA GLY A 37 -9.46 -30.59 -15.74
C GLY A 37 -8.13 -30.41 -16.46
N ILE A 38 -8.01 -29.31 -17.18
CA ILE A 38 -6.77 -28.86 -17.83
C ILE A 38 -6.38 -27.52 -17.22
N TYR A 39 -5.09 -27.29 -17.00
CA TYR A 39 -4.58 -26.02 -16.49
C TYR A 39 -3.65 -25.31 -17.47
N SER A 40 -3.49 -24.01 -17.26
CA SER A 40 -2.35 -23.24 -17.76
C SER A 40 -1.79 -22.40 -16.62
N LEU A 41 -0.47 -22.31 -16.53
CA LEU A 41 0.24 -21.58 -15.48
C LEU A 41 1.11 -20.51 -16.11
N SER A 42 0.87 -19.25 -15.75
CA SER A 42 1.66 -18.11 -16.22
C SER A 42 1.79 -17.06 -15.12
N SER A 43 3.02 -16.68 -14.78
CA SER A 43 3.31 -15.57 -13.85
C SER A 43 2.52 -15.65 -12.52
N GLY A 44 2.56 -16.81 -11.86
CA GLY A 44 1.85 -17.02 -10.59
C GLY A 44 0.33 -17.13 -10.71
N LYS A 45 -0.24 -17.09 -11.92
CA LYS A 45 -1.68 -17.35 -12.17
C LYS A 45 -1.87 -18.74 -12.75
N LEU A 46 -2.65 -19.56 -12.03
CA LEU A 46 -3.09 -20.88 -12.44
C LEU A 46 -4.53 -20.79 -12.93
N LEU A 47 -4.72 -20.85 -14.25
CA LEU A 47 -6.04 -20.90 -14.87
C LEU A 47 -6.42 -22.36 -15.05
N VAL A 48 -7.58 -22.76 -14.52
CA VAL A 48 -8.06 -24.14 -14.53
C VAL A 48 -9.39 -24.22 -15.26
N ASN A 49 -9.48 -25.09 -16.26
CA ASN A 49 -10.73 -25.47 -16.90
C ASN A 49 -11.14 -26.84 -16.37
N TRP A 50 -12.03 -26.86 -15.37
CA TRP A 50 -12.58 -28.08 -14.82
C TRP A 50 -13.56 -28.73 -15.79
N ASN A 51 -13.53 -30.06 -15.87
CA ASN A 51 -14.43 -30.81 -16.74
C ASN A 51 -15.90 -30.62 -16.38
N GLU A 52 -16.22 -30.48 -15.09
CA GLU A 52 -17.60 -30.42 -14.57
C GLU A 52 -18.02 -29.03 -14.08
N TYR A 53 -17.05 -28.16 -13.75
CA TYR A 53 -17.31 -26.92 -13.01
C TYR A 53 -16.95 -25.64 -13.77
N GLY A 54 -16.46 -25.78 -15.00
CA GLY A 54 -16.07 -24.65 -15.84
C GLY A 54 -14.72 -24.05 -15.44
N GLN A 55 -14.52 -22.79 -15.79
CA GLN A 55 -13.22 -22.12 -15.67
C GLN A 55 -13.08 -21.38 -14.34
N GLU A 56 -11.92 -21.52 -13.71
CA GLU A 56 -11.53 -20.81 -12.49
C GLU A 56 -10.09 -20.32 -12.58
N THR A 57 -9.78 -19.26 -11.84
CA THR A 57 -8.43 -18.72 -11.72
C THR A 57 -7.97 -18.83 -10.27
N PHE A 58 -6.72 -19.25 -10.07
CA PHE A 58 -6.02 -19.17 -8.80
C PHE A 58 -4.79 -18.28 -8.94
N VAL A 59 -4.49 -17.51 -7.90
CA VAL A 59 -3.33 -16.62 -7.82
C VAL A 59 -2.40 -17.14 -6.72
N GLU A 60 -1.12 -17.26 -7.03
CA GLU A 60 -0.10 -17.67 -6.08
C GLU A 60 0.18 -16.54 -5.07
N VAL A 61 -0.04 -16.84 -3.79
CA VAL A 61 0.21 -15.94 -2.66
C VAL A 61 1.04 -16.71 -1.64
N GLY A 62 2.31 -16.34 -1.48
CA GLY A 62 3.22 -16.97 -0.52
C GLY A 62 3.41 -18.49 -0.73
N GLY A 63 3.40 -18.94 -2.00
CA GLY A 63 3.53 -20.36 -2.37
C GLY A 63 2.24 -21.18 -2.28
N ILE A 64 1.08 -20.53 -2.07
CA ILE A 64 -0.25 -21.16 -2.05
C ILE A 64 -1.10 -20.57 -3.17
N PHE A 65 -1.78 -21.40 -3.95
CA PHE A 65 -2.71 -20.95 -4.98
C PHE A 65 -4.09 -20.63 -4.37
N VAL A 66 -4.44 -19.36 -4.28
CA VAL A 66 -5.72 -18.91 -3.74
C VAL A 66 -6.66 -18.57 -4.89
N ASN A 67 -7.87 -19.15 -4.87
CA ASN A 67 -8.90 -18.88 -5.88
C ASN A 67 -9.21 -17.38 -5.94
N GLU A 68 -9.28 -16.84 -7.15
CA GLU A 68 -9.46 -15.40 -7.41
C GLU A 68 -10.77 -14.85 -6.84
N THR A 69 -11.84 -15.66 -6.83
CA THR A 69 -13.10 -15.27 -6.17
C THR A 69 -12.91 -15.19 -4.66
N LEU A 70 -12.23 -16.15 -4.03
CA LEU A 70 -11.96 -16.06 -2.59
C LEU A 70 -11.09 -14.85 -2.24
N LEU A 71 -10.06 -14.55 -3.06
CA LEU A 71 -9.27 -13.34 -2.89
C LEU A 71 -10.13 -12.10 -3.04
N ARG A 72 -10.94 -12.02 -4.11
CA ARG A 72 -11.85 -10.90 -4.35
C ARG A 72 -12.85 -10.73 -3.20
N ASP A 73 -13.42 -11.82 -2.70
CA ASP A 73 -14.40 -11.79 -1.62
C ASP A 73 -13.74 -11.41 -0.29
N ALA A 74 -12.51 -11.87 -0.02
CA ALA A 74 -11.71 -11.43 1.12
C ALA A 74 -11.37 -9.93 1.02
N TYR A 75 -10.95 -9.46 -0.15
CA TYR A 75 -10.76 -8.02 -0.42
C TYR A 75 -12.06 -7.25 -0.24
N GLN A 76 -13.18 -7.75 -0.77
CA GLN A 76 -14.49 -7.12 -0.60
C GLN A 76 -14.91 -7.06 0.87
N LYS A 77 -14.65 -8.12 1.64
CA LYS A 77 -14.94 -8.20 3.07
C LYS A 77 -14.06 -7.24 3.89
N LEU A 78 -12.80 -7.04 3.49
CA LEU A 78 -11.92 -6.00 4.06
C LEU A 78 -12.40 -4.58 3.71
N THR A 79 -13.13 -4.42 2.61
CA THR A 79 -13.69 -3.13 2.14
C THR A 79 -15.19 -2.93 2.47
N GLN A 80 -15.83 -3.88 3.17
CA GLN A 80 -17.29 -4.06 3.12
C GLN A 80 -18.10 -2.94 3.77
N ASP A 81 -17.50 -2.08 4.59
CA ASP A 81 -18.23 -0.98 5.25
C ASP A 81 -18.14 0.36 4.50
N GLY A 82 -17.57 0.39 3.29
CA GLY A 82 -17.28 1.66 2.63
C GLY A 82 -16.30 2.51 3.44
N GLU A 83 -15.53 1.88 4.31
CA GLU A 83 -14.42 2.44 5.07
C GLU A 83 -13.10 2.08 4.39
N ILE A 84 -12.03 2.77 4.79
CA ILE A 84 -10.67 2.39 4.42
C ILE A 84 -10.37 0.99 4.96
N PRO A 85 -9.73 0.08 4.21
CA PRO A 85 -9.35 -1.25 4.69
C PRO A 85 -8.54 -1.22 6.00
N ALA A 86 -8.76 -2.21 6.87
CA ALA A 86 -8.01 -2.38 8.12
C ALA A 86 -6.64 -3.04 7.90
N THR A 87 -5.87 -2.51 6.96
CA THR A 87 -4.51 -2.96 6.63
C THR A 87 -3.53 -1.82 6.86
N ILE A 88 -2.48 -2.06 7.65
CA ILE A 88 -1.38 -1.13 7.87
C ILE A 88 -0.20 -1.61 7.05
N PHE A 89 0.29 -0.76 6.16
CA PHE A 89 1.42 -1.01 5.29
C PHE A 89 2.60 -0.12 5.69
N GLN A 90 3.75 -0.76 5.90
CA GLN A 90 5.01 -0.10 6.15
C GLN A 90 6.08 -0.74 5.27
N THR A 91 7.14 0.00 4.97
CA THR A 91 8.26 -0.51 4.19
C THR A 91 9.60 -0.10 4.77
N TRP A 92 10.62 -0.93 4.53
CA TRP A 92 12.00 -0.68 4.96
C TRP A 92 12.99 -1.37 4.03
N LYS A 93 14.29 -1.04 4.15
CA LYS A 93 15.35 -1.66 3.33
C LYS A 93 15.44 -3.19 3.48
N SER A 94 15.09 -3.74 4.64
CA SER A 94 15.01 -5.20 4.87
C SER A 94 14.01 -5.56 5.97
N LYS A 95 13.48 -6.79 5.94
CA LYS A 95 12.63 -7.32 7.03
C LYS A 95 13.40 -7.74 8.29
N VAL A 96 14.72 -7.88 8.21
CA VAL A 96 15.52 -8.54 9.27
C VAL A 96 16.21 -7.54 10.19
N SER A 97 16.67 -6.41 9.65
CA SER A 97 17.47 -5.44 10.38
C SER A 97 16.90 -4.03 10.23
N PHE A 98 16.49 -3.46 11.36
CA PHE A 98 16.10 -2.07 11.51
C PHE A 98 16.31 -1.60 12.96
N PRO A 99 16.50 -0.27 13.18
CA PRO A 99 16.74 0.31 14.50
C PRO A 99 15.72 -0.09 15.57
N ASP A 100 16.15 -0.18 16.83
CA ASP A 100 15.29 -0.64 17.94
C ASP A 100 14.13 0.33 18.23
N ASN A 101 14.33 1.64 18.04
CA ASN A 101 13.25 2.61 18.09
C ASN A 101 12.17 2.31 17.04
N PHE A 102 12.53 1.87 15.84
CA PHE A 102 11.54 1.53 14.80
C PHE A 102 10.78 0.26 15.14
N LYS A 103 11.44 -0.74 15.75
CA LYS A 103 10.74 -1.93 16.29
C LYS A 103 9.69 -1.52 17.32
N MET A 104 10.07 -0.64 18.24
CA MET A 104 9.20 -0.14 19.29
C MET A 104 8.01 0.63 18.70
N TRP A 105 8.25 1.60 17.82
CA TRP A 105 7.20 2.40 17.19
C TRP A 105 6.29 1.54 16.30
N ARG A 106 6.84 0.65 15.49
CA ARG A 106 6.05 -0.33 14.73
C ARG A 106 5.17 -1.20 15.62
N ALA A 107 5.67 -1.64 16.79
CA ALA A 107 4.89 -2.47 17.69
C ALA A 107 3.62 -1.77 18.21
N THR A 108 3.62 -0.43 18.31
CA THR A 108 2.44 0.33 18.74
C THR A 108 1.26 0.16 17.78
N PHE A 109 1.50 0.01 16.48
CA PHE A 109 0.44 -0.23 15.48
C PHE A 109 -0.30 -1.54 15.78
N SER A 110 0.40 -2.65 15.92
CA SER A 110 -0.23 -3.95 16.20
C SER A 110 -0.85 -4.01 17.60
N GLN A 111 -0.27 -3.33 18.59
CA GLN A 111 -0.81 -3.28 19.96
C GLN A 111 -2.13 -2.51 20.04
N LEU A 112 -2.23 -1.38 19.33
CA LEU A 112 -3.41 -0.50 19.37
C LEU A 112 -4.47 -0.87 18.33
N ASN A 113 -4.14 -1.74 17.37
CA ASN A 113 -5.00 -2.15 16.27
C ASN A 113 -4.98 -3.69 16.10
N PRO A 114 -5.38 -4.48 17.11
CA PRO A 114 -5.24 -5.94 17.09
C PRO A 114 -6.08 -6.65 16.01
N SER A 115 -7.10 -5.97 15.47
CA SER A 115 -7.93 -6.45 14.37
C SER A 115 -7.38 -6.12 12.97
N PHE A 116 -6.30 -5.32 12.89
CA PHE A 116 -5.75 -4.88 11.62
C PHE A 116 -4.70 -5.88 11.13
N GLU A 117 -4.65 -6.07 9.81
CA GLU A 117 -3.52 -6.73 9.18
C GLU A 117 -2.33 -5.77 9.14
N THR A 118 -1.14 -6.23 9.50
CA THR A 118 0.09 -5.42 9.45
C THR A 118 1.08 -6.04 8.48
N VAL A 119 1.47 -5.28 7.47
CA VAL A 119 2.36 -5.70 6.39
C VAL A 119 3.65 -4.89 6.48
N LEU A 120 4.79 -5.58 6.43
CA LEU A 120 6.11 -4.97 6.28
C LEU A 120 6.74 -5.50 5.00
N TRP A 121 7.00 -4.61 4.05
CA TRP A 121 7.71 -4.94 2.81
C TRP A 121 9.13 -4.43 2.80
N ASP A 122 10.02 -5.22 2.24
CA ASP A 122 11.37 -4.77 1.88
C ASP A 122 11.48 -4.27 0.43
N ASP A 123 12.66 -3.79 0.08
CA ASP A 123 12.94 -3.28 -1.27
C ASP A 123 12.70 -4.34 -2.36
N ASP A 124 12.91 -5.63 -2.05
CA ASP A 124 12.66 -6.74 -2.98
C ASP A 124 11.16 -6.96 -3.16
N ASP A 125 10.37 -6.98 -2.08
CA ASP A 125 8.91 -7.07 -2.19
C ASP A 125 8.34 -5.90 -2.98
N ASN A 126 8.84 -4.68 -2.74
CA ASN A 126 8.42 -3.48 -3.44
C ASN A 126 8.65 -3.60 -4.95
N ARG A 127 9.83 -4.09 -5.36
CA ARG A 127 10.17 -4.35 -6.76
C ARG A 127 9.26 -5.40 -7.38
N GLU A 128 9.04 -6.51 -6.69
CA GLU A 128 8.21 -7.60 -7.21
C GLU A 128 6.73 -7.19 -7.32
N PHE A 129 6.23 -6.41 -6.36
CA PHE A 129 4.88 -5.84 -6.42
C PHE A 129 4.68 -4.97 -7.66
N ILE A 130 5.59 -4.02 -7.92
CA ILE A 130 5.47 -3.17 -9.12
C ILE A 130 5.58 -4.01 -10.39
N LYS A 131 6.52 -4.95 -10.43
CA LYS A 131 6.71 -5.83 -11.59
C LYS A 131 5.48 -6.67 -11.91
N SER A 132 4.83 -7.21 -10.89
CA SER A 132 3.70 -8.13 -11.04
C SER A 132 2.37 -7.42 -11.28
N GLU A 133 2.06 -6.38 -10.50
CA GLU A 133 0.76 -5.71 -10.54
C GLU A 133 0.73 -4.52 -11.52
N PHE A 134 1.88 -3.90 -11.78
CA PHE A 134 2.03 -2.72 -12.64
C PHE A 134 3.20 -2.85 -13.64
N PRO A 135 3.27 -3.92 -14.45
CA PRO A 135 4.40 -4.19 -15.33
C PRO A 135 4.70 -3.06 -16.31
N TRP A 136 3.68 -2.29 -16.72
CA TRP A 136 3.83 -1.11 -17.58
C TRP A 136 4.66 0.02 -16.94
N PHE A 137 4.74 0.06 -15.61
CA PHE A 137 5.51 1.06 -14.85
C PHE A 137 6.89 0.57 -14.43
N TYR A 138 7.15 -0.74 -14.49
CA TYR A 138 8.34 -1.36 -13.90
C TYR A 138 9.66 -0.80 -14.46
N GLU A 139 9.78 -0.64 -15.78
CA GLU A 139 10.98 -0.05 -16.38
C GLU A 139 11.21 1.40 -15.94
N PHE A 140 10.14 2.18 -15.76
CA PHE A 140 10.25 3.55 -15.24
C PHE A 140 10.67 3.53 -13.76
N TYR A 141 10.08 2.65 -12.96
CA TYR A 141 10.44 2.44 -11.56
C TYR A 141 11.90 2.04 -11.36
N MET A 142 12.45 1.20 -12.24
CA MET A 142 13.84 0.78 -12.16
C MET A 142 14.83 1.90 -12.53
N ARG A 143 14.40 2.94 -13.25
CA ARG A 143 15.25 4.07 -13.66
C ARG A 143 15.53 5.09 -12.55
N TYR A 144 14.83 5.04 -11.41
CA TYR A 144 15.08 5.97 -10.32
C TYR A 144 16.52 5.86 -9.78
N PRO A 145 17.15 6.98 -9.38
CA PRO A 145 18.56 6.98 -8.99
C PRO A 145 18.82 6.34 -7.62
N GLY A 146 17.81 6.13 -6.78
CA GLY A 146 17.98 5.49 -5.47
C GLY A 146 16.70 4.87 -4.91
N GLU A 147 16.85 4.00 -3.90
CA GLU A 147 15.73 3.29 -3.27
C GLU A 147 14.73 4.21 -2.57
N ILE A 148 15.16 5.37 -2.06
CA ILE A 148 14.23 6.33 -1.45
C ILE A 148 13.13 6.80 -2.42
N TYR A 149 13.48 7.00 -3.70
CA TYR A 149 12.52 7.35 -4.75
C TYR A 149 11.54 6.19 -4.99
N ARG A 150 12.05 4.96 -4.96
CA ARG A 150 11.26 3.74 -5.14
C ARG A 150 10.30 3.51 -3.96
N ALA A 151 10.74 3.75 -2.73
CA ALA A 151 9.92 3.71 -1.52
C ALA A 151 8.83 4.80 -1.50
N ASP A 152 9.15 5.99 -2.01
CA ASP A 152 8.19 7.08 -2.18
C ASP A 152 7.08 6.77 -3.17
N VAL A 153 7.39 6.10 -4.29
CA VAL A 153 6.38 5.76 -5.29
C VAL A 153 5.55 4.55 -4.89
N VAL A 154 6.18 3.51 -4.33
CA VAL A 154 5.50 2.23 -4.08
C VAL A 154 4.31 2.40 -3.11
N ARG A 155 4.40 3.31 -2.14
CA ARG A 155 3.30 3.61 -1.20
C ARG A 155 2.04 4.11 -1.91
N TYR A 156 2.16 4.86 -3.02
CA TYR A 156 1.00 5.29 -3.81
C TYR A 156 0.36 4.14 -4.58
N PHE A 157 1.18 3.28 -5.18
CA PHE A 157 0.70 2.10 -5.89
C PHE A 157 0.06 1.08 -4.94
N PHE A 158 0.62 0.90 -3.74
CA PHE A 158 0.03 0.07 -2.69
C PHE A 158 -1.36 0.60 -2.30
N LEU A 159 -1.47 1.89 -1.95
CA LEU A 159 -2.74 2.50 -1.58
C LEU A 159 -3.77 2.43 -2.71
N TYR A 160 -3.35 2.63 -3.96
CA TYR A 160 -4.24 2.42 -5.09
C TYR A 160 -4.72 0.96 -5.22
N ARG A 161 -3.82 0.00 -5.07
CA ARG A 161 -4.13 -1.43 -5.30
C ARG A 161 -4.96 -2.05 -4.18
N TYR A 162 -4.60 -1.77 -2.94
CA TYR A 162 -5.13 -2.45 -1.75
C TYR A 162 -5.88 -1.51 -0.81
N GLY A 163 -5.67 -0.19 -0.92
CA GLY A 163 -6.12 0.75 0.10
C GLY A 163 -5.34 0.56 1.40
N GLY A 164 -6.00 0.87 2.52
CA GLY A 164 -5.45 0.73 3.85
C GLY A 164 -4.77 2.01 4.34
N ILE A 165 -3.82 1.84 5.24
CA ILE A 165 -3.10 2.91 5.92
C ILE A 165 -1.62 2.70 5.69
N TYR A 166 -0.95 3.69 5.14
CA TYR A 166 0.50 3.72 5.03
C TYR A 166 1.09 4.57 6.17
N ALA A 167 2.19 4.08 6.77
CA ALA A 167 3.01 4.85 7.70
C ALA A 167 4.49 4.47 7.56
N ASP A 168 5.39 5.46 7.55
CA ASP A 168 6.84 5.22 7.64
C ASP A 168 7.20 4.46 8.94
N LEU A 169 8.35 3.79 8.98
CA LEU A 169 8.79 3.04 10.17
C LEU A 169 9.15 3.92 11.37
N ASP A 170 9.42 5.20 11.15
CA ASP A 170 9.69 6.17 12.22
C ASP A 170 8.44 6.91 12.73
N VAL A 171 7.26 6.39 12.37
CA VAL A 171 5.95 6.81 12.89
C VAL A 171 5.56 5.95 14.09
N GLU A 172 5.09 6.59 15.16
CA GLU A 172 4.49 5.97 16.34
C GLU A 172 2.95 6.10 16.28
N CYS A 173 2.24 5.00 16.51
CA CYS A 173 0.79 4.98 16.65
C CYS A 173 0.41 5.32 18.10
N LEU A 174 -0.50 6.28 18.25
CA LEU A 174 -0.88 6.83 19.56
C LEU A 174 -2.27 6.34 20.04
N ARG A 175 -3.10 5.85 19.13
CA ARG A 175 -4.42 5.25 19.42
C ARG A 175 -4.94 4.38 18.27
N SER A 176 -6.06 3.70 18.51
CA SER A 176 -6.77 2.94 17.44
C SER A 176 -7.06 3.83 16.23
N LEU A 177 -6.84 3.25 15.05
CA LEU A 177 -7.03 3.85 13.73
C LEU A 177 -8.44 3.59 13.18
N ASP A 178 -9.33 2.94 13.94
CA ASP A 178 -10.71 2.71 13.51
C ASP A 178 -11.45 4.01 13.20
N GLY A 179 -11.20 5.07 13.97
CA GLY A 179 -11.76 6.39 13.70
C GLY A 179 -11.22 7.00 12.41
N LEU A 180 -9.91 6.86 12.16
CA LEU A 180 -9.25 7.41 10.98
C LEU A 180 -9.87 6.86 9.70
N ARG A 181 -10.24 5.57 9.67
CA ARG A 181 -10.79 4.88 8.48
C ARG A 181 -12.09 5.48 7.92
N ARG A 182 -12.74 6.37 8.67
CA ARG A 182 -14.03 7.01 8.34
C ARG A 182 -13.90 8.47 7.89
N GLU A 183 -12.70 9.05 7.91
CA GLU A 183 -12.51 10.48 7.64
C GLU A 183 -12.56 10.83 6.14
N GLY A 184 -12.53 9.85 5.23
CA GLY A 184 -12.59 10.10 3.79
C GLY A 184 -12.35 8.86 2.93
N ASP A 185 -12.27 9.07 1.62
CA ASP A 185 -11.84 8.03 0.67
C ASP A 185 -10.31 8.02 0.53
N VAL A 186 -9.71 9.20 0.58
CA VAL A 186 -8.26 9.44 0.68
C VAL A 186 -8.05 10.38 1.86
N ILE A 187 -7.12 10.05 2.74
CA ILE A 187 -6.78 10.84 3.91
C ILE A 187 -5.31 11.18 3.86
N LEU A 188 -5.03 12.49 3.90
CA LEU A 188 -3.69 13.07 3.95
C LEU A 188 -3.59 13.96 5.19
N GLY A 189 -2.37 14.19 5.69
CA GLY A 189 -2.14 15.13 6.79
C GLY A 189 -1.47 16.41 6.29
N GLN A 190 -1.91 17.55 6.80
CA GLN A 190 -1.23 18.83 6.61
C GLN A 190 -0.12 19.00 7.64
N MET A 191 1.02 19.55 7.24
CA MET A 191 2.11 19.93 8.14
C MET A 191 2.59 21.34 7.82
N GLY A 192 2.53 22.25 8.80
CA GLY A 192 2.90 23.65 8.60
C GLY A 192 2.10 24.36 7.50
N THR A 193 2.65 25.46 6.99
CA THR A 193 2.04 26.31 5.96
C THR A 193 2.93 26.50 4.73
N ASP A 194 3.98 25.67 4.59
CA ASP A 194 4.89 25.74 3.45
C ASP A 194 4.15 25.40 2.14
N PRO A 195 4.31 26.20 1.06
CA PRO A 195 3.58 25.97 -0.18
C PRO A 195 3.89 24.62 -0.82
N ASP A 196 5.13 24.14 -0.71
CA ASP A 196 5.62 22.94 -1.38
C ASP A 196 5.62 21.71 -0.46
N HIS A 197 5.91 21.91 0.84
CA HIS A 197 6.15 20.84 1.81
C HIS A 197 5.02 20.66 2.84
N SER A 198 3.82 21.19 2.57
CA SER A 198 2.71 21.14 3.53
C SER A 198 1.89 19.85 3.55
N ILE A 199 2.14 18.90 2.64
CA ILE A 199 1.45 17.61 2.61
C ILE A 199 2.50 16.49 2.57
N PRO A 200 2.94 15.96 3.72
CA PRO A 200 3.90 14.88 3.76
C PRO A 200 3.30 13.56 3.31
N ASN A 201 4.13 12.69 2.72
CA ASN A 201 3.76 11.36 2.24
C ASN A 201 4.12 10.24 3.24
N ALA A 202 4.49 10.59 4.48
CA ALA A 202 4.90 9.64 5.51
C ALA A 202 3.71 8.91 6.16
N ILE A 203 2.54 9.55 6.22
CA ILE A 203 1.29 8.99 6.76
C ILE A 203 0.15 9.31 5.80
N MET A 204 -0.51 8.27 5.29
CA MET A 204 -1.62 8.39 4.35
C MET A 204 -2.59 7.23 4.55
N ALA A 205 -3.86 7.42 4.20
CA ALA A 205 -4.81 6.32 4.20
C ALA A 205 -5.75 6.42 3.01
N SER A 206 -6.23 5.30 2.48
CA SER A 206 -7.12 5.33 1.33
C SER A 206 -7.93 4.06 1.16
N LYS A 207 -9.11 4.20 0.55
CA LYS A 207 -9.80 3.09 -0.08
C LYS A 207 -9.02 2.61 -1.30
N PRO A 208 -9.18 1.34 -1.72
CA PRO A 208 -8.58 0.89 -2.95
C PRO A 208 -9.22 1.60 -4.15
N LYS A 209 -8.41 1.79 -5.20
CA LYS A 209 -8.81 2.29 -6.52
C LYS A 209 -9.38 3.71 -6.52
N GLU A 210 -8.85 4.57 -5.67
CA GLU A 210 -9.15 6.01 -5.71
C GLU A 210 -8.47 6.68 -6.91
N GLU A 211 -9.23 7.45 -7.69
CA GLU A 211 -8.72 8.16 -8.88
C GLU A 211 -7.67 9.22 -8.53
N PHE A 212 -7.66 9.71 -7.30
CA PHE A 212 -6.63 10.63 -6.81
C PHE A 212 -5.21 10.06 -7.01
N TRP A 213 -5.01 8.77 -6.73
CA TRP A 213 -3.68 8.16 -6.92
C TRP A 213 -3.28 8.04 -8.39
N LEU A 214 -4.25 7.96 -9.31
CA LEU A 214 -3.96 7.99 -10.75
C LEU A 214 -3.41 9.35 -11.17
N LEU A 215 -3.94 10.44 -10.60
CA LEU A 215 -3.37 11.78 -10.80
C LEU A 215 -1.93 11.85 -10.29
N VAL A 216 -1.67 11.35 -9.07
CA VAL A 216 -0.30 11.32 -8.50
C VAL A 216 0.66 10.59 -9.43
N ILE A 217 0.28 9.40 -9.90
CA ILE A 217 1.08 8.58 -10.81
C ILE A 217 1.28 9.29 -12.16
N TRP A 218 0.26 9.97 -12.68
CA TRP A 218 0.38 10.74 -13.92
C TRP A 218 1.39 11.88 -13.79
N ILE A 219 1.38 12.63 -12.69
CA ILE A 219 2.33 13.73 -12.42
C ILE A 219 3.75 13.17 -12.38
N ILE A 220 3.97 12.04 -11.69
CA ILE A 220 5.27 11.35 -11.62
C ILE A 220 5.80 11.03 -13.02
N LEU A 221 4.95 10.51 -13.92
CA LEU A 221 5.35 10.21 -15.30
C LEU A 221 5.72 11.45 -16.12
N GLN A 222 5.29 12.64 -15.71
CA GLN A 222 5.68 13.89 -16.39
C GLN A 222 7.07 14.39 -15.97
N ILE A 223 7.67 13.83 -14.90
CA ILE A 223 8.97 14.26 -14.41
C ILE A 223 10.08 13.75 -15.33
N LYS A 224 10.74 14.69 -16.02
CA LYS A 224 11.84 14.39 -16.96
C LYS A 224 13.20 14.31 -16.27
N ASP A 225 13.43 15.18 -15.30
CA ASP A 225 14.69 15.25 -14.56
C ASP A 225 14.60 14.46 -13.26
N LEU A 226 15.06 13.20 -13.31
CA LEU A 226 15.09 12.30 -12.16
C LEU A 226 16.28 12.58 -11.23
N GLN A 227 17.17 13.52 -11.53
CA GLN A 227 18.31 13.87 -10.69
C GLN A 227 17.96 14.87 -9.58
N ARG A 228 16.75 15.43 -9.61
CA ARG A 228 16.23 16.26 -8.52
C ARG A 228 16.08 15.43 -7.23
N SER A 229 15.96 16.12 -6.10
CA SER A 229 15.80 15.45 -4.81
C SER A 229 14.49 14.62 -4.77
N PRO A 230 14.42 13.54 -3.97
CA PRO A 230 13.27 12.64 -3.92
C PRO A 230 11.94 13.36 -3.74
N GLU A 231 11.93 14.43 -2.94
CA GLU A 231 10.74 15.22 -2.63
C GLU A 231 10.07 15.78 -3.89
N TYR A 232 10.86 16.17 -4.91
CA TYR A 232 10.40 16.75 -6.16
C TYR A 232 10.22 15.76 -7.32
N VAL A 233 10.59 14.50 -7.13
CA VAL A 233 10.46 13.45 -8.17
C VAL A 233 9.36 12.47 -7.82
N THR A 234 9.29 12.07 -6.55
CA THR A 234 8.42 10.98 -6.07
C THR A 234 7.77 11.27 -4.73
N GLY A 235 8.29 12.22 -3.96
CA GLY A 235 7.93 12.44 -2.57
C GLY A 235 6.88 13.54 -2.34
N PRO A 236 6.93 14.25 -1.21
CA PRO A 236 5.83 15.11 -0.75
C PRO A 236 5.47 16.28 -1.66
N VAL A 237 6.40 16.85 -2.44
CA VAL A 237 6.08 17.97 -3.34
C VAL A 237 5.18 17.50 -4.50
N ILE A 238 5.39 16.27 -4.97
CA ILE A 238 4.52 15.66 -5.98
C ILE A 238 3.13 15.43 -5.42
N LEU A 239 3.03 14.88 -4.20
CA LEU A 239 1.76 14.66 -3.52
C LEU A 239 1.01 15.99 -3.31
N LYS A 240 1.70 17.04 -2.88
CA LYS A 240 1.13 18.38 -2.74
C LYS A 240 0.64 18.93 -4.08
N SER A 241 1.41 18.79 -5.15
CA SER A 241 1.01 19.21 -6.49
C SER A 241 -0.26 18.48 -6.95
N ALA A 242 -0.38 17.18 -6.65
CA ALA A 242 -1.59 16.42 -6.92
C ALA A 242 -2.80 16.96 -6.16
N VAL A 243 -2.64 17.26 -4.86
CA VAL A 243 -3.68 17.88 -4.03
C VAL A 243 -4.16 19.20 -4.64
N ASP A 244 -3.23 20.09 -5.00
CA ASP A 244 -3.57 21.39 -5.57
C ASP A 244 -4.33 21.27 -6.89
N LEU A 245 -3.83 20.43 -7.81
CA LEU A 245 -4.49 20.17 -9.09
C LEU A 245 -5.86 19.54 -8.90
N TYR A 246 -5.99 18.59 -7.97
CA TYR A 246 -7.25 17.92 -7.69
C TYR A 246 -8.32 18.87 -7.11
N HIS A 247 -7.91 19.87 -6.33
CA HIS A 247 -8.78 20.91 -5.78
C HIS A 247 -8.99 22.13 -6.69
N ALA A 248 -8.12 22.37 -7.68
CA ALA A 248 -8.20 23.51 -8.60
C ALA A 248 -9.47 23.50 -9.50
N LYS A 249 -10.30 22.45 -9.43
CA LYS A 249 -11.55 22.26 -10.20
C LYS A 249 -11.38 22.32 -11.73
N ASP A 250 -10.16 22.25 -12.25
CA ASP A 250 -9.91 22.06 -13.69
C ASP A 250 -10.19 20.60 -14.05
N LYS A 251 -11.44 20.36 -14.43
CA LYS A 251 -11.91 19.01 -14.77
C LYS A 251 -11.22 18.43 -16.00
N ILE A 252 -10.84 19.27 -16.98
CA ILE A 252 -10.33 18.80 -18.26
C ILE A 252 -8.93 18.21 -18.08
N ILE A 253 -8.04 18.95 -17.40
CA ILE A 253 -6.68 18.45 -17.13
C ILE A 253 -6.75 17.14 -16.32
N LEU A 254 -7.65 17.10 -15.33
CA LEU A 254 -7.78 15.96 -14.45
C LEU A 254 -8.35 14.72 -15.14
N GLU A 255 -9.40 14.88 -15.95
CA GLU A 255 -9.98 13.80 -16.75
C GLU A 255 -8.95 13.24 -17.75
N ASN A 256 -8.18 14.10 -18.41
CA ASN A 256 -7.12 13.69 -19.33
C ASN A 256 -5.98 12.94 -18.62
N ALA A 257 -5.54 13.44 -17.46
CA ALA A 257 -4.51 12.79 -16.65
C ALA A 257 -4.95 11.39 -16.21
N ILE A 258 -6.16 11.28 -15.65
CA ILE A 258 -6.73 10.00 -15.20
C ILE A 258 -6.91 9.04 -16.38
N SER A 259 -7.49 9.49 -17.50
CA SER A 259 -7.72 8.65 -18.68
C SER A 259 -6.43 8.05 -19.22
N THR A 260 -5.34 8.83 -19.23
CA THR A 260 -4.02 8.36 -19.66
C THR A 260 -3.55 7.15 -18.85
N ILE A 261 -3.71 7.19 -17.52
CA ILE A 261 -3.32 6.06 -16.67
C ILE A 261 -4.29 4.89 -16.81
N LEU A 262 -5.60 5.15 -16.96
CA LEU A 262 -6.61 4.11 -17.15
C LEU A 262 -6.38 3.24 -18.39
N GLU A 263 -5.76 3.78 -19.44
CA GLU A 263 -5.38 3.03 -20.63
C GLU A 263 -4.26 2.01 -20.37
N MET A 264 -3.34 2.34 -19.46
CA MET A 264 -2.21 1.48 -19.09
C MET A 264 -2.57 0.44 -18.02
N LEU A 265 -3.65 0.66 -17.27
CA LEU A 265 -4.05 -0.25 -16.19
C LEU A 265 -4.72 -1.54 -16.69
N PRO A 266 -4.40 -2.70 -16.09
CA PRO A 266 -5.12 -3.94 -16.36
C PRO A 266 -6.57 -3.84 -15.87
N LEU A 267 -7.48 -4.59 -16.50
CA LEU A 267 -8.92 -4.50 -16.26
C LEU A 267 -9.31 -4.67 -14.79
N ASN A 268 -8.67 -5.59 -14.08
CA ASN A 268 -8.93 -5.86 -12.66
C ASN A 268 -8.53 -4.69 -11.74
N LEU A 269 -7.74 -3.73 -12.23
CA LEU A 269 -7.29 -2.55 -11.48
C LEU A 269 -8.03 -1.28 -11.87
N LYS A 270 -8.92 -1.29 -12.86
CA LYS A 270 -9.68 -0.08 -13.21
C LYS A 270 -10.69 0.28 -12.10
N PRO A 271 -10.81 1.56 -11.73
CA PRO A 271 -11.73 2.04 -10.71
C PRO A 271 -13.15 2.19 -11.29
N GLN A 272 -14.13 2.35 -10.41
CA GLN A 272 -15.46 2.83 -10.82
C GLN A 272 -15.37 4.35 -11.05
N PRO A 273 -16.05 4.90 -12.08
CA PRO A 273 -15.97 6.32 -12.39
C PRO A 273 -16.67 7.15 -11.32
N ARG A 274 -15.89 7.71 -10.39
CA ARG A 274 -16.35 8.63 -9.35
C ARG A 274 -15.19 9.49 -8.85
N ARG A 275 -15.53 10.69 -8.36
CA ARG A 275 -14.58 11.54 -7.63
C ARG A 275 -14.24 10.93 -6.27
N SER A 276 -12.96 10.86 -5.94
CA SER A 276 -12.47 10.60 -4.60
C SER A 276 -12.79 11.76 -3.66
N ASN A 277 -13.30 11.46 -2.46
CA ASN A 277 -13.34 12.40 -1.35
C ASN A 277 -11.96 12.45 -0.67
N VAL A 278 -11.16 13.47 -1.02
CA VAL A 278 -9.81 13.69 -0.46
C VAL A 278 -9.93 14.60 0.77
N SER A 279 -9.68 14.02 1.94
CA SER A 279 -9.71 14.70 3.24
C SER A 279 -8.30 15.05 3.68
N ILE A 280 -8.05 16.34 3.92
CA ILE A 280 -6.79 16.84 4.46
C ILE A 280 -7.00 17.14 5.93
N LEU A 281 -6.40 16.31 6.80
CA LEU A 281 -6.48 16.49 8.24
C LEU A 281 -5.50 17.54 8.72
N ARG A 282 -5.86 18.24 9.80
CA ARG A 282 -4.98 19.23 10.44
C ARG A 282 -3.73 18.55 10.99
N SER A 283 -2.64 19.31 11.10
CA SER A 283 -1.35 18.84 11.64
C SER A 283 -1.50 18.06 12.94
N LYS A 284 -2.25 18.58 13.91
CA LYS A 284 -2.48 17.93 15.22
C LYS A 284 -3.04 16.50 15.17
N SER A 285 -3.59 16.05 14.02
CA SER A 285 -4.16 14.71 13.87
C SER A 285 -3.13 13.64 13.48
N LEU A 286 -2.19 13.97 12.59
CA LEU A 286 -1.21 13.01 12.03
C LEU A 286 0.25 13.46 12.20
N TYR A 287 0.49 14.77 12.29
CA TYR A 287 1.80 15.41 12.44
C TYR A 287 1.77 16.46 13.58
N PRO A 288 1.50 16.05 14.84
CA PRO A 288 1.29 16.96 15.94
C PRO A 288 2.57 17.62 16.46
N LEU A 289 3.75 17.09 16.11
CA LEU A 289 5.04 17.67 16.47
C LEU A 289 5.41 18.81 15.51
N ASP A 290 5.35 20.05 16.01
CA ASP A 290 5.77 21.27 15.29
C ASP A 290 7.28 21.49 15.38
N TRP A 291 7.91 21.65 14.22
CA TRP A 291 9.34 21.87 14.06
C TRP A 291 9.85 23.23 14.51
N THR A 292 8.96 24.22 14.44
CA THR A 292 9.26 25.60 14.78
C THR A 292 9.11 25.87 16.27
N ASP A 293 8.49 24.93 17.01
CA ASP A 293 8.29 25.03 18.44
C ASP A 293 9.53 24.53 19.23
N PRO A 294 10.17 25.39 20.05
CA PRO A 294 11.37 25.00 20.81
C PRO A 294 11.15 23.88 21.83
N VAL A 295 9.94 23.78 22.41
CA VAL A 295 9.60 22.72 23.37
C VAL A 295 9.49 21.38 22.65
N HIS A 296 8.85 21.36 21.48
CA HIS A 296 8.80 20.17 20.63
C HIS A 296 10.20 19.74 20.15
N GLN A 297 11.11 20.68 19.86
CA GLN A 297 12.50 20.32 19.56
C GLN A 297 13.21 19.63 20.73
N ILE A 298 13.00 20.10 21.96
CA ILE A 298 13.54 19.45 23.17
C ILE A 298 12.96 18.04 23.35
N ILE A 299 11.65 17.90 23.19
CA ILE A 299 10.96 16.59 23.26
C ILE A 299 11.52 15.63 22.22
N ARG A 300 11.69 16.10 20.97
CA ARG A 300 12.26 15.31 19.90
C ARG A 300 13.68 14.86 20.24
N MET A 301 14.56 15.76 20.69
CA MET A 301 15.94 15.40 21.06
C MET A 301 15.96 14.35 22.18
N ARG A 302 15.09 14.49 23.20
CA ARG A 302 14.94 13.53 24.29
C ARG A 302 14.53 12.14 23.76
N VAL A 303 13.55 12.09 22.86
CA VAL A 303 13.08 10.84 22.25
C VAL A 303 14.17 10.19 21.40
N LEU A 304 14.87 10.97 20.57
CA LEU A 304 15.97 10.47 19.72
C LEU A 304 17.19 10.02 20.53
N SER A 305 17.36 10.49 21.78
CA SER A 305 18.38 9.98 22.70
C SER A 305 17.96 8.70 23.44
N GLY A 306 16.83 8.09 23.09
CA GLY A 306 16.30 6.87 23.71
C GLY A 306 15.50 7.09 24.99
N ASN A 307 15.26 8.34 25.40
CA ASN A 307 14.41 8.67 26.55
C ASN A 307 12.97 8.91 26.06
N TYR A 308 12.25 7.82 25.79
CA TYR A 308 10.91 7.87 25.20
C TYR A 308 9.86 8.47 26.13
N LEU A 309 8.81 9.03 25.52
CA LEU A 309 7.65 9.57 26.24
C LEU A 309 6.79 8.42 26.81
N SER A 310 6.34 8.58 28.05
CA SER A 310 5.33 7.73 28.66
C SER A 310 3.97 7.89 27.97
N THR A 311 3.06 6.92 28.19
CA THR A 311 1.67 7.02 27.70
C THR A 311 0.96 8.27 28.22
N HIS A 312 1.23 8.68 29.46
CA HIS A 312 0.65 9.90 30.03
C HIS A 312 1.15 11.16 29.32
N GLU A 313 2.46 11.31 29.16
CA GLU A 313 3.05 12.45 28.44
C GLU A 313 2.54 12.53 27.00
N LYS A 314 2.44 11.39 26.31
CA LYS A 314 1.89 11.34 24.94
C LYS A 314 0.43 11.81 24.88
N ASN A 315 -0.40 11.42 25.84
CA ASN A 315 -1.80 11.83 25.90
C ASN A 315 -1.95 13.32 26.24
N GLU A 316 -1.06 13.90 27.04
CA GLU A 316 -1.08 15.33 27.34
C GLU A 316 -0.58 16.18 26.16
N LEU A 317 0.49 15.75 25.50
CA LEU A 317 1.07 16.47 24.37
C LEU A 317 0.23 16.35 23.10
N PHE A 318 -0.32 15.16 22.84
CA PHE A 318 -0.97 14.82 21.57
C PHE A 318 -2.37 14.19 21.79
N PRO A 319 -3.31 14.87 22.48
CA PRO A 319 -4.57 14.27 22.96
C PRO A 319 -5.50 13.77 21.84
N ASP A 320 -5.42 14.40 20.67
CA ASP A 320 -6.27 14.11 19.51
C ASP A 320 -5.54 13.31 18.41
N ALA A 321 -4.23 13.12 18.52
CA ALA A 321 -3.44 12.57 17.43
C ALA A 321 -3.63 11.06 17.31
N TRP A 322 -3.77 10.57 16.09
CA TRP A 322 -3.70 9.14 15.80
C TRP A 322 -2.27 8.63 15.77
N MET A 323 -1.37 9.47 15.28
CA MET A 323 0.02 9.14 15.04
C MET A 323 0.90 10.36 15.30
N THR A 324 2.18 10.10 15.51
CA THR A 324 3.22 11.12 15.50
C THR A 324 4.49 10.55 14.85
N THR A 325 5.36 11.41 14.37
CA THR A 325 6.71 11.02 13.95
C THR A 325 7.69 12.02 14.53
N TYR A 326 8.82 11.49 14.98
CA TYR A 326 9.93 12.27 15.50
C TYR A 326 10.97 12.56 14.41
N TRP A 327 10.68 12.14 13.17
CA TRP A 327 11.47 12.24 11.96
C TRP A 327 12.96 12.05 12.21
N SER A 328 13.34 10.79 12.27
CA SER A 328 14.72 10.39 12.53
C SER A 328 15.64 10.57 11.30
N HIS A 329 15.12 11.15 10.21
CA HIS A 329 15.80 11.37 8.91
C HIS A 329 16.35 10.07 8.31
N SER A 330 15.60 8.97 8.48
CA SER A 330 16.00 7.65 8.06
C SER A 330 15.39 7.30 6.70
N TRP A 331 15.93 7.89 5.64
CA TRP A 331 15.68 7.46 4.25
C TRP A 331 16.60 6.31 3.85
#